data_AF-A0A7X8R9V7-F1
#
_entry.id   AF-A0A7X8R9V7-F1
#
_cell.length_a   1.000
_cell.length_b   1.000
_cell.length_c   1.000
_cell.angle_alpha   90.00
_cell.angle_beta   90.00
_cell.angle_gamma   90.00
#
_symmetry.space_group_name_H-M   'P 1'
#
loop_
_entity.id
_entity.type
_entity.pdbx_description
1 polymer ?
#
loop_
_entity_poly.entity_id
_entity_poly.type
_entity_poly.pdbx_seq_one_letter_code
_entity_poly.pdbx_strand_id
1 'polypeptide(L)'
;MSSNAFSYNIKNIGTNTNFTVNVLNSQIEIDGGFEGIRSLSLVEAKNFISDDFLIRQLYYPFRLWKNNITKKVKPIFLVYSNGIFSLYEYEFQDLNNYNSLVLVKHKNYSIEAVDISLDEILAILNRAASIEEPKIAFPQADSFKRVINLCELLSEGEKSRDEITLNYAFDPRQTNYYTDAGRYLGLINKNNNNRMPIYSLSEEKKIFYLVKRYNFVFCEENSQAFCFL
;
A
#
# COMPACT_ATOMS: atom_id res chain seq x y z
N MET A 1 17.30 -6.69 -16.13
CA MET A 1 17.02 -7.11 -17.53
C MET A 1 16.79 -5.86 -18.39
N SER A 2 16.89 -5.93 -19.72
CA SER A 2 16.54 -4.80 -20.60
C SER A 2 15.22 -5.07 -21.33
N SER A 3 14.53 -3.99 -21.70
CA SER A 3 13.23 -4.02 -22.36
C SER A 3 13.26 -4.23 -23.88
N ASN A 4 14.45 -4.40 -24.47
CA ASN A 4 14.69 -4.33 -25.91
C ASN A 4 14.19 -3.00 -26.52
N ALA A 5 14.13 -2.93 -27.85
CA ALA A 5 13.61 -1.78 -28.57
C ALA A 5 12.12 -1.97 -28.87
N PHE A 6 11.29 -0.99 -28.51
CA PHE A 6 9.89 -0.96 -28.86
C PHE A 6 9.32 0.46 -28.82
N SER A 7 8.14 0.65 -29.42
CA SER A 7 7.39 1.90 -29.35
C SER A 7 5.96 1.67 -28.88
N TYR A 8 5.34 2.74 -28.41
CA TYR A 8 3.93 2.79 -28.02
C TYR A 8 3.42 4.24 -28.03
N ASN A 9 2.11 4.38 -27.99
CA ASN A 9 1.41 5.65 -27.92
C ASN A 9 0.89 5.88 -26.49
N ILE A 10 1.02 7.12 -26.03
CA ILE A 10 0.32 7.65 -24.85
C ILE A 10 -0.71 8.65 -25.33
N LYS A 11 -1.96 8.50 -24.91
CA LYS A 11 -3.02 9.49 -25.18
C LYS A 11 -2.83 10.68 -24.24
N ASN A 12 -2.65 11.86 -24.83
CA ASN A 12 -2.71 13.12 -24.10
C ASN A 12 -4.17 13.54 -23.94
N ILE A 13 -4.63 13.64 -22.69
CA ILE A 13 -6.02 13.97 -22.37
C ILE A 13 -6.34 15.43 -22.70
N GLY A 14 -5.38 16.35 -22.52
CA GLY A 14 -5.59 17.78 -22.76
C GLY A 14 -5.71 18.15 -24.24
N THR A 15 -4.92 17.51 -25.11
CA THR A 15 -4.95 17.76 -26.56
C THR A 15 -5.77 16.74 -27.34
N ASN A 16 -6.19 15.65 -26.70
CA ASN A 16 -6.82 14.48 -27.32
C ASN A 16 -5.99 13.89 -28.49
N THR A 17 -4.67 14.03 -28.44
CA THR A 17 -3.72 13.49 -29.43
C THR A 17 -2.89 12.35 -28.83
N ASN A 18 -2.33 11.51 -29.69
CA ASN A 18 -1.40 10.47 -29.28
C ASN A 18 0.04 10.99 -29.37
N PHE A 19 0.83 10.71 -28.35
CA PHE A 19 2.25 10.95 -28.31
C PHE A 19 3.00 9.63 -28.39
N THR A 20 3.85 9.47 -29.40
CA THR A 20 4.63 8.25 -29.60
C THR A 20 5.90 8.30 -28.75
N VAL A 21 6.09 7.27 -27.93
CA VAL A 21 7.31 7.06 -27.15
C VAL A 21 8.10 5.91 -27.77
N ASN A 22 9.38 6.16 -28.03
CA ASN A 22 10.34 5.14 -28.46
C ASN A 22 11.22 4.76 -27.26
N VAL A 23 11.25 3.47 -26.92
CA VAL A 23 12.05 2.93 -25.82
C VAL A 23 13.16 2.08 -26.41
N LEU A 24 14.38 2.33 -25.93
CA LEU A 24 15.57 1.57 -26.32
C LEU A 24 16.24 1.03 -25.07
N ASN A 25 16.21 -0.29 -24.90
CA ASN A 25 16.96 -1.03 -23.87
C ASN A 25 16.78 -0.49 -22.44
N SER A 26 15.60 0.05 -22.11
CA SER A 26 15.30 0.52 -20.75
C SER A 26 15.45 -0.63 -19.75
N GLN A 27 16.05 -0.33 -18.59
CA GLN A 27 16.17 -1.28 -17.49
C GLN A 27 14.78 -1.69 -16.98
N ILE A 28 14.62 -3.00 -16.83
CA ILE A 28 13.47 -3.68 -16.25
C ILE A 28 13.90 -4.43 -15.00
N GLU A 29 13.09 -4.26 -13.96
CA GLU A 29 13.09 -5.04 -12.73
C GLU A 29 11.73 -5.76 -12.62
N ILE A 30 11.75 -6.98 -12.07
CA ILE A 30 10.56 -7.81 -11.86
C ILE A 30 10.76 -8.45 -10.49
N ASP A 31 9.86 -8.16 -9.55
CA ASP A 31 9.96 -8.67 -8.18
C ASP A 31 9.67 -10.18 -8.11
N GLY A 32 8.76 -10.67 -8.95
CA GLY A 32 8.44 -12.10 -9.02
C GLY A 32 7.89 -12.55 -10.37
N GLY A 33 8.27 -13.75 -10.80
CA GLY A 33 7.76 -14.40 -12.00
C GLY A 33 7.28 -15.82 -11.67
N PHE A 34 6.01 -16.11 -11.93
CA PHE A 34 5.40 -17.42 -11.62
C PHE A 34 4.83 -18.04 -12.89
N GLU A 35 5.46 -19.10 -13.36
CA GLU A 35 5.01 -19.83 -14.53
C GLU A 35 4.01 -20.93 -14.14
N GLY A 36 2.80 -20.84 -14.68
CA GLY A 36 1.79 -21.89 -14.60
C GLY A 36 1.63 -22.65 -15.92
N ILE A 37 0.66 -23.55 -15.96
CA ILE A 37 0.39 -24.39 -17.14
C ILE A 37 0.00 -23.52 -18.35
N ARG A 38 -0.85 -22.49 -18.16
CA ARG A 38 -1.41 -21.67 -19.25
C ARG A 38 -0.91 -20.22 -19.29
N SER A 39 -0.23 -19.76 -18.25
CA SER A 39 0.14 -18.35 -18.11
C SER A 39 1.44 -18.16 -17.36
N LEU A 40 2.13 -17.06 -17.64
CA LEU A 40 3.23 -16.51 -16.85
C LEU A 40 2.70 -15.30 -16.09
N SER A 41 2.73 -15.33 -14.77
CA SER A 41 2.34 -14.19 -13.93
C SER A 41 3.58 -13.38 -13.57
N LEU A 42 3.57 -12.08 -13.83
CA LEU A 42 4.63 -11.14 -13.48
C LEU A 42 4.12 -10.27 -12.35
N VAL A 43 4.80 -10.30 -11.20
CA VAL A 43 4.41 -9.62 -9.99
C VAL A 43 5.33 -8.43 -9.75
N GLU A 44 4.74 -7.27 -9.55
CA GLU A 44 5.35 -6.08 -8.94
C GLU A 44 4.75 -5.94 -7.55
N ALA A 45 5.58 -5.84 -6.51
CA ALA A 45 5.15 -5.79 -5.13
C ALA A 45 5.41 -4.42 -4.49
N LYS A 46 4.47 -4.00 -3.63
CA LYS A 46 4.61 -2.83 -2.75
C LYS A 46 4.18 -3.21 -1.33
N ASN A 47 4.96 -2.75 -0.35
CA ASN A 47 4.66 -2.90 1.08
C ASN A 47 3.94 -1.66 1.64
N PHE A 48 3.29 -0.88 0.76
CA PHE A 48 2.59 0.32 1.12
C PHE A 48 1.36 0.55 0.26
N ILE A 49 0.39 1.26 0.84
CA ILE A 49 -0.83 1.66 0.14
C ILE A 49 -0.52 2.95 -0.62
N SER A 50 -0.76 2.95 -1.93
CA SER A 50 -0.66 4.12 -2.80
C SER A 50 -1.95 4.27 -3.61
N ASP A 51 -2.34 5.52 -3.87
CA ASP A 51 -3.53 5.84 -4.69
C ASP A 51 -3.22 5.72 -6.19
N ASP A 52 -1.94 5.79 -6.55
CA ASP A 52 -1.44 5.61 -7.91
C ASP A 52 -0.18 4.74 -7.96
N PHE A 53 0.19 4.32 -9.18
CA PHE A 53 1.46 3.66 -9.43
C PHE A 53 1.92 3.93 -10.87
N LEU A 54 3.21 3.75 -11.11
CA LEU A 54 3.79 3.91 -12.44
C LEU A 54 3.46 2.69 -13.30
N ILE A 55 2.52 2.84 -14.24
CA ILE A 55 2.09 1.79 -15.19
C ILE A 55 3.29 1.08 -15.86
N ARG A 56 4.40 1.79 -16.09
CA ARG A 56 5.66 1.26 -16.63
C ARG A 56 6.17 0.02 -15.87
N GLN A 57 6.01 -0.02 -14.54
CA GLN A 57 6.42 -1.15 -13.70
C GLN A 57 5.73 -2.45 -14.11
N LEU A 58 4.50 -2.38 -14.63
CA LEU A 58 3.80 -3.54 -15.20
C LEU A 58 4.02 -3.66 -16.71
N TYR A 59 3.99 -2.53 -17.42
CA TYR A 59 3.96 -2.50 -18.88
C TYR A 59 5.26 -2.99 -19.50
N TYR A 60 6.43 -2.57 -18.98
CA TYR A 60 7.71 -2.91 -19.62
C TYR A 60 8.05 -4.41 -19.44
N PRO A 61 7.91 -5.01 -18.24
CA PRO A 61 7.98 -6.46 -18.10
C PRO A 61 7.00 -7.20 -19.01
N PHE A 62 5.75 -6.73 -19.09
CA PHE A 62 4.75 -7.32 -19.97
C PHE A 62 5.16 -7.29 -21.45
N ARG A 63 5.62 -6.13 -21.96
CA ARG A 63 6.09 -5.96 -23.34
C ARG A 63 7.24 -6.91 -23.67
N LEU A 64 8.20 -7.05 -22.75
CA LEU A 64 9.33 -7.96 -22.93
C LEU A 64 8.85 -9.41 -23.02
N TRP A 65 8.13 -9.89 -22.00
CA TRP A 65 7.77 -11.31 -21.91
C TRP A 65 6.71 -11.72 -22.92
N LYS A 66 5.78 -10.82 -23.28
CA LYS A 66 4.75 -11.11 -24.28
C LYS A 66 5.34 -11.50 -25.64
N ASN A 67 6.53 -11.00 -25.96
CA ASN A 67 7.24 -11.33 -27.20
C ASN A 67 8.16 -12.56 -27.08
N ASN A 68 8.47 -12.99 -25.86
CA ASN A 68 9.42 -14.08 -25.60
C ASN A 68 8.75 -15.40 -25.21
N ILE A 69 7.44 -15.42 -24.94
CA ILE A 69 6.70 -16.63 -24.54
C ILE A 69 5.36 -16.75 -25.27
N THR A 70 4.90 -17.99 -25.48
CA THR A 70 3.59 -18.29 -26.08
C THR A 70 2.44 -18.25 -25.08
N LYS A 71 2.73 -18.47 -23.79
CA LYS A 71 1.74 -18.44 -22.71
C LYS A 71 1.17 -17.02 -22.50
N LYS A 72 -0.05 -16.91 -21.95
CA LYS A 72 -0.61 -15.60 -21.59
C LYS A 72 0.25 -14.97 -20.49
N VAL A 73 0.75 -13.77 -20.69
CA VAL A 73 1.44 -13.00 -19.64
C VAL A 73 0.40 -12.23 -18.83
N LYS A 74 0.43 -12.37 -17.51
CA LYS A 74 -0.48 -11.72 -16.56
C LYS A 74 0.29 -10.77 -15.65
N PRO A 75 0.23 -9.45 -15.91
CA PRO A 75 0.73 -8.46 -14.97
C PRO A 75 -0.12 -8.47 -13.69
N ILE A 76 0.54 -8.56 -12.54
CA ILE A 76 -0.07 -8.55 -11.22
C ILE A 76 0.62 -7.48 -10.39
N PHE A 77 -0.16 -6.56 -9.84
CA PHE A 77 0.31 -5.65 -8.82
C PHE A 77 -0.09 -6.22 -7.45
N LEU A 78 0.87 -6.39 -6.56
CA LEU A 78 0.67 -6.90 -5.21
C LEU A 78 0.92 -5.78 -4.21
N VAL A 79 -0.08 -5.48 -3.40
CA VAL A 79 0.06 -4.59 -2.25
C VAL A 79 -0.07 -5.41 -0.97
N TYR A 80 0.93 -5.30 -0.10
CA TYR A 80 0.88 -5.84 1.25
C TYR A 80 0.74 -4.69 2.25
N SER A 81 -0.29 -4.76 3.09
CA SER A 81 -0.48 -3.85 4.22
C SER A 81 -1.41 -4.48 5.25
N ASN A 82 -1.11 -4.33 6.54
CA ASN A 82 -1.94 -4.81 7.65
C ASN A 82 -2.27 -6.32 7.52
N GLY A 83 -1.26 -7.15 7.22
CA GLY A 83 -1.43 -8.60 7.07
C GLY A 83 -2.29 -9.06 5.88
N ILE A 84 -2.70 -8.13 5.01
CA ILE A 84 -3.52 -8.39 3.83
C ILE A 84 -2.69 -8.23 2.57
N PHE A 85 -2.66 -9.29 1.76
CA PHE A 85 -2.12 -9.33 0.41
C PHE A 85 -3.24 -9.02 -0.58
N SER A 86 -3.23 -7.82 -1.15
CA SER A 86 -4.17 -7.38 -2.17
C SER A 86 -3.55 -7.58 -3.55
N LEU A 87 -4.08 -8.54 -4.33
CA LEU A 87 -3.58 -8.84 -5.67
C LEU A 87 -4.51 -8.25 -6.72
N TYR A 88 -3.95 -7.43 -7.61
CA TYR A 88 -4.62 -6.79 -8.72
C TYR A 88 -4.07 -7.37 -10.03
N GLU A 89 -4.84 -8.23 -10.69
CA GLU A 89 -4.53 -8.73 -12.03
C GLU A 89 -5.00 -7.71 -13.07
N TYR A 90 -4.06 -7.25 -13.89
CA TYR A 90 -4.32 -6.31 -14.96
C TYR A 90 -4.15 -6.95 -16.34
N GLU A 91 -4.73 -6.31 -17.35
CA GLU A 91 -4.53 -6.66 -18.76
C GLU A 91 -4.33 -5.39 -19.59
N PHE A 92 -3.34 -5.42 -20.50
CA PHE A 92 -3.20 -4.39 -21.52
C PHE A 92 -3.97 -4.84 -22.76
N GLN A 93 -5.10 -4.18 -23.04
CA GLN A 93 -5.99 -4.54 -24.15
C GLN A 93 -5.34 -4.28 -25.52
N ASP A 94 -4.44 -3.29 -25.60
CA ASP A 94 -3.68 -2.97 -26.80
C ASP A 94 -2.21 -2.78 -26.45
N LEU A 95 -1.37 -3.64 -27.03
CA LEU A 95 0.07 -3.67 -26.81
C LEU A 95 0.75 -2.35 -27.15
N ASN A 96 0.23 -1.56 -28.09
CA ASN A 96 0.81 -0.31 -28.55
C ASN A 96 0.17 0.94 -27.92
N ASN A 97 -0.80 0.76 -27.01
CA ASN A 97 -1.46 1.84 -26.29
C ASN A 97 -1.17 1.71 -24.79
N TYR A 98 -0.38 2.65 -24.26
CA TYR A 98 0.01 2.67 -22.85
C TYR A 98 -1.18 2.82 -21.90
N ASN A 99 -2.25 3.48 -22.35
CA ASN A 99 -3.45 3.74 -21.58
C ASN A 99 -4.47 2.58 -21.65
N SER A 100 -4.14 1.46 -22.29
CA SER A 100 -5.04 0.31 -22.46
C SER A 100 -5.10 -0.63 -21.25
N LEU A 101 -4.49 -0.23 -20.14
CA LEU A 101 -4.47 -1.00 -18.90
C LEU A 101 -5.87 -1.07 -18.28
N VAL A 102 -6.36 -2.29 -18.05
CA VAL A 102 -7.63 -2.52 -17.36
C VAL A 102 -7.45 -3.50 -16.20
N LEU A 103 -8.14 -3.25 -15.08
CA LEU A 103 -8.19 -4.18 -13.96
C LEU A 103 -9.13 -5.34 -14.32
N VAL A 104 -8.61 -6.56 -14.33
CA VAL A 104 -9.38 -7.77 -14.69
C VAL A 104 -9.93 -8.44 -13.44
N LYS A 105 -9.11 -8.54 -12.40
CA LYS A 105 -9.48 -9.24 -11.17
C LYS A 105 -8.76 -8.64 -9.99
N HIS A 106 -9.46 -8.55 -8.87
CA HIS A 106 -8.90 -8.14 -7.60
C HIS A 106 -9.31 -9.14 -6.52
N LYS A 107 -8.37 -9.54 -5.65
CA LYS A 107 -8.68 -10.36 -4.48
C LYS A 107 -7.69 -10.10 -3.35
N ASN A 108 -8.25 -10.06 -2.14
CA ASN A 108 -7.50 -9.97 -0.89
C ASN A 108 -7.31 -11.36 -0.30
N TYR A 109 -6.13 -11.58 0.26
CA TYR A 109 -5.77 -12.78 1.00
C TYR A 109 -5.12 -12.36 2.30
N SER A 110 -5.38 -13.11 3.37
CA SER A 110 -4.55 -13.09 4.57
C SER A 110 -4.04 -14.49 4.82
N ILE A 111 -2.83 -14.58 5.38
CA ILE A 111 -2.26 -15.84 5.85
C ILE A 111 -2.82 -16.17 7.25
N GLU A 112 -3.21 -15.14 7.99
CA GLU A 112 -3.81 -15.27 9.32
C GLU A 112 -5.31 -15.47 9.17
N ALA A 113 -5.82 -16.57 9.74
CA ALA A 113 -7.25 -16.76 9.93
C ALA A 113 -7.69 -15.90 11.12
N VAL A 114 -8.14 -14.68 10.83
CA VAL A 114 -8.72 -13.79 11.84
C VAL A 114 -10.23 -13.74 11.58
N ASP A 115 -10.96 -14.64 12.23
CA ASP A 115 -12.41 -14.57 12.29
C ASP A 115 -12.76 -13.78 13.55
N ILE A 116 -13.20 -12.52 13.38
CA ILE A 116 -13.76 -11.73 14.48
C ILE A 116 -15.26 -11.90 14.45
N SER A 117 -15.84 -12.37 15.55
CA SER A 117 -17.29 -12.47 15.68
C SER A 117 -17.91 -11.17 16.21
N LEU A 118 -19.18 -10.94 15.91
CA LEU A 118 -19.93 -9.82 16.49
C LEU A 118 -19.95 -9.87 18.02
N ASP A 119 -20.05 -11.07 18.59
CA ASP A 119 -20.05 -11.27 20.05
C ASP A 119 -18.73 -10.83 20.68
N GLU A 120 -17.59 -11.09 20.02
CA GLU A 120 -16.29 -10.60 20.47
C GLU A 120 -16.21 -9.07 20.41
N ILE A 121 -16.71 -8.44 19.35
CA ILE A 121 -16.78 -6.97 19.25
C ILE A 121 -17.60 -6.39 20.40
N LEU A 122 -18.78 -6.96 20.67
CA LEU A 122 -19.65 -6.52 21.76
C LEU A 122 -19.00 -6.74 23.14
N ALA A 123 -18.31 -7.87 23.33
CA ALA A 123 -17.59 -8.14 24.57
C ALA A 123 -16.45 -7.14 24.80
N ILE A 124 -15.73 -6.75 23.74
CA ILE A 124 -14.67 -5.72 23.81
C ILE A 124 -15.28 -4.35 24.12
N LEU A 125 -16.37 -3.99 23.46
CA LEU A 125 -17.06 -2.72 23.70
C LEU A 125 -17.52 -2.60 25.16
N ASN A 126 -18.10 -3.65 25.72
CA ASN A 126 -18.61 -3.65 27.09
C ASN A 126 -17.52 -3.60 28.16
N ARG A 127 -16.29 -4.04 27.85
CA ARG A 127 -15.14 -4.00 28.78
C ARG A 127 -14.23 -2.79 28.58
N ALA A 128 -14.39 -2.04 27.49
CA ALA A 128 -13.53 -0.92 27.17
C ALA A 128 -13.72 0.20 28.19
N ALA A 129 -12.62 0.67 28.78
CA ALA A 129 -12.65 1.80 29.69
C ALA A 129 -12.68 3.11 28.90
N SER A 130 -13.55 4.03 29.28
CA SER A 130 -13.51 5.40 28.78
C SER A 130 -12.26 6.08 29.32
N ILE A 131 -11.40 6.55 28.43
CA ILE A 131 -10.21 7.35 28.76
C ILE A 131 -10.47 8.81 28.44
N GLU A 132 -9.79 9.73 29.13
CA GLU A 132 -9.84 11.15 28.79
C GLU A 132 -9.15 11.37 27.44
N GLU A 133 -9.73 12.24 26.61
CA GLU A 133 -9.17 12.61 25.32
C GLU A 133 -7.79 13.29 25.51
N PRO A 134 -6.76 12.92 24.73
CA PRO A 134 -5.45 13.52 24.89
C PRO A 134 -5.48 15.01 24.54
N LYS A 135 -4.65 15.80 25.23
CA LYS A 135 -4.50 17.26 25.02
C LYS A 135 -3.69 17.60 23.76
N ILE A 136 -3.98 16.94 22.66
CA ILE A 136 -3.43 17.24 21.34
C ILE A 136 -4.58 17.50 20.36
N ALA A 137 -4.30 18.23 19.29
CA ALA A 137 -5.33 18.53 18.30
C ALA A 137 -5.89 17.24 17.68
N PHE A 138 -7.21 17.18 17.54
CA PHE A 138 -7.86 16.05 16.89
C PHE A 138 -7.35 15.90 15.44
N PRO A 139 -6.89 14.71 15.04
CA PRO A 139 -6.24 14.50 13.75
C PRO A 139 -7.26 14.51 12.60
N GLN A 140 -6.85 15.03 11.45
CA GLN A 140 -7.63 15.01 10.19
C GLN A 140 -7.18 13.88 9.25
N ALA A 141 -6.71 12.77 9.80
CA ALA A 141 -6.34 11.59 8.99
C ALA A 141 -7.62 10.95 8.42
N ASP A 142 -7.69 10.87 7.10
CA ASP A 142 -8.82 10.33 6.33
C ASP A 142 -8.76 8.80 6.15
N SER A 143 -7.63 8.17 6.47
CA SER A 143 -7.39 6.75 6.27
C SER A 143 -6.68 6.13 7.47
N PHE A 144 -7.44 5.36 8.25
CA PHE A 144 -6.86 4.60 9.36
C PHE A 144 -5.89 3.52 8.88
N LYS A 145 -6.10 2.96 7.67
CA LYS A 145 -5.16 2.00 7.06
C LYS A 145 -3.75 2.58 6.94
N ARG A 146 -3.64 3.86 6.57
CA ARG A 146 -2.35 4.57 6.50
C ARG A 146 -1.73 4.80 7.89
N VAL A 147 -2.53 4.98 8.94
CA VAL A 147 -2.04 5.01 10.34
C VAL A 147 -1.45 3.67 10.76
N ILE A 148 -2.15 2.56 10.47
CA ILE A 148 -1.66 1.20 10.75
C ILE A 148 -0.36 0.91 10.00
N ASN A 149 -0.31 1.29 8.73
CA ASN A 149 0.83 1.07 7.87
C ASN A 149 2.07 1.91 8.29
N LEU A 150 1.84 3.12 8.81
CA LEU A 150 2.88 3.90 9.50
C LEU A 150 3.38 3.19 10.78
N CYS A 151 2.48 2.59 11.55
CA CYS A 151 2.86 1.81 12.74
C CYS A 151 3.68 0.56 12.35
N GLU A 152 3.36 -0.12 11.25
CA GLU A 152 4.17 -1.22 10.71
C GLU A 152 5.60 -0.75 10.41
N LEU A 153 5.77 0.40 9.76
CA LEU A 153 7.10 0.98 9.51
C LEU A 153 7.87 1.27 10.81
N LEU A 154 7.20 1.88 11.80
CA LEU A 154 7.82 2.22 13.07
C LEU A 154 8.11 0.98 13.95
N SER A 155 7.55 -0.18 13.61
CA SER A 155 7.89 -1.46 14.24
C SER A 155 9.30 -1.95 13.87
N GLU A 156 9.82 -1.53 12.71
CA GLU A 156 11.18 -1.85 12.26
C GLU A 156 12.24 -0.98 12.95
N GLY A 157 11.84 0.11 13.59
CA GLY A 157 12.71 1.04 14.30
C GLY A 157 12.20 2.47 14.26
N GLU A 158 12.84 3.35 15.04
CA GLU A 158 12.50 4.77 15.06
C GLU A 158 12.80 5.41 13.69
N LYS A 159 11.94 6.32 13.25
CA LYS A 159 12.10 7.02 11.97
C LYS A 159 11.96 8.53 12.15
N SER A 160 12.77 9.28 11.43
CA SER A 160 12.59 10.71 11.24
C SER A 160 11.40 10.99 10.31
N ARG A 161 10.91 12.23 10.35
CA ARG A 161 9.87 12.71 9.42
C ARG A 161 10.24 12.49 7.95
N ASP A 162 11.50 12.74 7.60
CA ASP A 162 11.97 12.68 6.23
C ASP A 162 12.00 11.23 5.73
N GLU A 163 12.45 10.30 6.57
CA GLU A 163 12.42 8.87 6.26
C GLU A 163 10.98 8.34 6.08
N ILE A 164 10.03 8.79 6.90
CA ILE A 164 8.62 8.41 6.75
C ILE A 164 8.08 8.91 5.41
N THR A 165 8.37 10.16 5.06
CA THR A 165 7.91 10.79 3.81
C THR A 165 8.50 10.09 2.59
N LEU A 166 9.79 9.73 2.63
CA LEU A 166 10.50 9.00 1.56
C LEU A 166 9.96 7.58 1.35
N ASN A 167 9.66 6.84 2.41
CA ASN A 167 9.31 5.41 2.30
C ASN A 167 7.88 5.15 1.82
N TYR A 168 6.95 6.09 2.03
CA TYR A 168 5.50 5.81 1.86
C TYR A 168 4.80 6.67 0.81
N ALA A 169 5.54 7.48 0.04
CA ALA A 169 4.96 8.42 -0.92
C ALA A 169 3.91 9.37 -0.27
N PHE A 170 3.99 9.58 1.04
CA PHE A 170 3.22 10.64 1.69
C PHE A 170 3.76 11.98 1.21
N ASP A 171 2.89 12.88 0.79
CA ASP A 171 3.27 14.30 0.73
C ASP A 171 3.68 14.75 2.16
N PRO A 172 4.68 15.63 2.32
CA PRO A 172 5.11 16.10 3.65
C PRO A 172 3.99 16.61 4.56
N ARG A 173 2.85 17.05 4.02
CA ARG A 173 1.65 17.40 4.80
C ARG A 173 0.93 16.16 5.34
N GLN A 174 0.77 15.12 4.53
CA GLN A 174 0.16 13.84 4.93
C GLN A 174 0.94 13.17 6.06
N THR A 175 2.28 13.25 6.04
CA THR A 175 3.13 12.70 7.12
C THR A 175 2.76 13.27 8.50
N ASN A 176 2.44 14.57 8.60
CA ASN A 176 2.05 15.17 9.87
C ASN A 176 0.66 14.69 10.31
N TYR A 177 -0.31 14.61 9.40
CA TYR A 177 -1.66 14.14 9.73
C TYR A 177 -1.66 12.71 10.28
N TYR A 178 -0.91 11.79 9.67
CA TYR A 178 -0.88 10.40 10.13
C TYR A 178 0.01 10.20 11.37
N THR A 179 1.11 10.94 11.53
CA THR A 179 1.90 10.88 12.76
C THR A 179 1.14 11.48 13.95
N ASP A 180 0.42 12.59 13.78
CA ASP A 180 -0.44 13.15 14.82
C ASP A 180 -1.66 12.26 15.10
N ALA A 181 -2.22 11.58 14.10
CA ALA A 181 -3.24 10.56 14.33
C ALA A 181 -2.72 9.40 15.18
N GLY A 182 -1.58 8.81 14.84
CA GLY A 182 -1.00 7.74 15.66
C GLY A 182 -0.65 8.21 17.08
N ARG A 183 -0.25 9.48 17.27
CA ARG A 183 -0.03 10.08 18.60
C ARG A 183 -1.34 10.27 19.37
N TYR A 184 -2.39 10.73 18.71
CA TYR A 184 -3.73 10.91 19.30
C TYR A 184 -4.27 9.56 19.82
N LEU A 185 -3.90 8.47 19.17
CA LEU A 185 -4.28 7.12 19.57
C LEU A 185 -3.35 6.45 20.58
N GLY A 186 -2.30 7.15 21.02
CA GLY A 186 -1.28 6.58 21.90
C GLY A 186 -0.45 5.46 21.26
N LEU A 187 -0.50 5.32 19.93
CA LEU A 187 0.27 4.31 19.17
C LEU A 187 1.70 4.79 18.88
N ILE A 188 1.88 6.09 18.69
CA ILE A 188 3.14 6.70 18.27
C ILE A 188 3.60 7.72 19.31
N ASN A 189 4.88 7.65 19.66
CA ASN A 189 5.60 8.65 20.43
C ASN A 189 6.38 9.57 19.49
N LYS A 190 6.53 10.83 19.90
CA LYS A 190 7.36 11.83 19.21
C LYS A 190 8.42 12.35 20.17
N ASN A 191 9.68 12.18 19.82
CA ASN A 191 10.81 12.72 20.56
C ASN A 191 11.41 13.92 19.81
N ASN A 192 11.53 15.05 20.52
CA ASN A 192 12.08 16.30 19.99
C ASN A 192 13.53 16.56 20.46
N ASN A 193 14.21 15.57 21.05
CA ASN A 193 15.56 15.74 21.58
C ASN A 193 16.63 16.05 20.49
N ASN A 194 16.29 15.89 19.21
CA ASN A 194 17.15 16.22 18.08
C ASN A 194 16.61 17.44 17.30
N ARG A 195 17.44 18.06 16.45
CA ARG A 195 17.03 19.13 15.52
C ARG A 195 15.86 18.74 14.62
N MET A 196 15.57 17.44 14.48
CA MET A 196 14.47 16.88 13.72
C MET A 196 13.63 15.94 14.60
N PRO A 197 12.30 15.95 14.45
CA PRO A 197 11.43 15.06 15.21
C PRO A 197 11.64 13.60 14.80
N ILE A 198 11.80 12.73 15.81
CA ILE A 198 11.89 11.28 15.66
C ILE A 198 10.61 10.66 16.20
N TYR A 199 10.06 9.71 15.45
CA TYR A 199 8.85 8.97 15.79
C TYR A 199 9.19 7.52 16.11
N SER A 200 8.50 6.96 17.10
CA SER A 200 8.65 5.56 17.51
C SER A 200 7.32 4.98 18.00
N LEU A 201 7.15 3.65 17.94
CA LEU A 201 5.99 3.00 18.55
C LEU A 201 6.04 3.11 20.07
N SER A 202 4.87 3.29 20.70
CA SER A 202 4.74 3.22 22.15
C SER A 202 5.03 1.81 22.69
N GLU A 203 5.66 1.71 23.86
CA GLU A 203 6.16 0.42 24.40
C GLU A 203 5.05 -0.61 24.63
N GLU A 204 3.88 -0.18 25.10
CA GLU A 204 2.72 -1.03 25.33
C GLU A 204 2.16 -1.64 24.04
N LYS A 205 2.42 -1.01 22.89
CA LYS A 205 1.90 -1.40 21.58
C LYS A 205 2.95 -1.99 20.64
N LYS A 206 4.25 -1.87 20.97
CA LYS A 206 5.33 -2.66 20.33
C LYS A 206 5.05 -4.16 20.41
N ILE A 207 4.51 -4.64 21.55
CA ILE A 207 4.14 -6.05 21.72
C ILE A 207 3.03 -6.47 20.75
N PHE A 208 2.06 -5.58 20.50
CA PHE A 208 0.95 -5.81 19.57
C PHE A 208 1.42 -6.02 18.12
N TYR A 209 2.47 -5.29 17.70
CA TYR A 209 3.04 -5.40 16.36
C TYR A 209 4.13 -6.47 16.22
N LEU A 210 4.92 -6.72 17.28
CA LEU A 210 5.91 -7.80 17.32
C LEU A 210 5.24 -9.18 17.29
N VAL A 211 4.06 -9.29 17.89
CA VAL A 211 3.19 -10.46 17.80
C VAL A 211 2.33 -10.29 16.54
N LYS A 212 2.89 -10.64 15.37
CA LYS A 212 2.22 -10.76 14.06
C LYS A 212 0.98 -11.66 14.14
N ARG A 213 -0.12 -11.18 14.71
CA ARG A 213 -1.23 -12.04 15.11
C ARG A 213 -2.61 -11.42 14.95
N TYR A 214 -2.69 -10.16 14.51
CA TYR A 214 -3.98 -9.50 14.31
C TYR A 214 -3.93 -8.61 13.07
N ASN A 215 -4.73 -9.00 12.06
CA ASN A 215 -5.27 -8.05 11.09
C ASN A 215 -6.18 -7.09 11.85
N PHE A 216 -5.97 -5.77 11.74
CA PHE A 216 -6.97 -4.82 12.21
C PHE A 216 -8.21 -4.92 11.32
N VAL A 217 -9.33 -5.39 11.88
CA VAL A 217 -10.65 -5.43 11.23
C VAL A 217 -11.46 -4.27 11.80
N PHE A 218 -12.01 -3.42 10.92
CA PHE A 218 -12.83 -2.29 11.32
C PHE A 218 -14.27 -2.43 10.83
N CYS A 219 -15.22 -2.08 11.69
CA CYS A 219 -16.64 -2.00 11.39
C CYS A 219 -16.94 -0.56 10.96
N GLU A 220 -17.04 -0.29 9.65
CA GLU A 220 -17.53 1.00 9.15
C GLU A 220 -19.06 1.03 9.27
N GLU A 221 -19.58 1.69 10.31
CA GLU A 221 -20.93 2.26 10.26
C GLU A 221 -20.84 3.79 10.37
N ASN A 222 -21.51 4.44 9.43
CA ASN A 222 -21.75 5.87 9.25
C ASN A 222 -21.36 6.79 10.42
N SER A 223 -20.43 7.71 10.14
CA SER A 223 -20.21 9.01 10.80
C SER A 223 -20.23 9.07 12.35
N GLN A 224 -19.05 9.43 12.89
CA GLN A 224 -18.80 10.09 14.18
C GLN A 224 -18.41 9.26 15.42
N ALA A 225 -18.09 7.97 15.32
CA ALA A 225 -17.45 7.28 16.45
C ALA A 225 -16.30 6.38 16.00
N PHE A 226 -15.07 6.79 16.34
CA PHE A 226 -13.91 5.88 16.30
C PHE A 226 -13.98 4.98 17.54
N CYS A 227 -14.48 3.76 17.38
CA CYS A 227 -14.27 2.70 18.38
C CYS A 227 -12.93 2.00 18.09
N PHE A 228 -11.99 2.08 19.04
CA PHE A 228 -10.74 1.33 19.00
C PHE A 228 -10.99 -0.09 19.54
N LEU A 229 -10.82 -1.09 18.68
CA LEU A 229 -10.73 -2.52 19.05
C LEU A 229 -9.28 -2.88 19.42
#